data_AF-A0A7J9DS24-F1
#
_entry.id   AF-A0A7J9DS24-F1
#
_cell.length_a   1.000
_cell.length_b   1.000
_cell.length_c   1.000
_cell.angle_alpha   90.00
_cell.angle_beta   90.00
_cell.angle_gamma   90.00
#
_symmetry.space_group_name_H-M   'P 1'
#
loop_
_entity.id
_entity.type
_entity.pdbx_description
1 polymer ?
#
loop_
_entity_poly.entity_id
_entity_poly.type
_entity_poly.pdbx_seq_one_letter_code
_entity_poly.pdbx_strand_id
1 'polypeptide(L)' 'MLGVCTPDMHFVYVLPGWKGFVADGWILRDAISRRHGLKVPHGCYYLIDAGYTNCEVFLVSFKGQIYHLNE' A
#
# COMPACT_ATOMS: atom_id res chain seq x y z
N MET A 1 10.20 3.58 2.56
CA MET A 1 9.31 4.64 2.02
C MET A 1 8.04 3.96 1.56
N LEU A 2 6.86 4.53 1.84
CA LEU A 2 5.59 4.00 1.35
C LEU A 2 4.99 4.96 0.34
N GLY A 3 4.57 4.44 -0.81
CA GLY A 3 3.84 5.17 -1.84
C GLY A 3 2.60 4.40 -2.22
N VAL A 4 1.47 5.09 -2.35
CA VAL A 4 0.23 4.54 -2.90
C VAL A 4 -0.05 5.30 -4.19
N CYS A 5 -0.29 4.56 -5.26
CA CYS A 5 -0.56 5.11 -6.58
C CYS A 5 -1.86 4.57 -7.16
N THR A 6 -2.41 5.29 -8.14
CA THR A 6 -3.48 4.80 -9.01
C THR A 6 -2.92 3.75 -9.97
N PRO A 7 -3.79 2.97 -10.67
CA PRO A 7 -3.35 2.09 -11.74
C PRO A 7 -2.52 2.80 -12.82
N ASP A 8 -2.81 4.07 -13.07
CA ASP A 8 -2.04 4.94 -14.00
C ASP A 8 -0.75 5.52 -13.36
N MET A 9 -0.25 4.92 -12.28
CA MET A 9 1.00 5.31 -11.59
C MET A 9 1.04 6.73 -11.01
N HIS A 10 -0.12 7.36 -10.76
CA HIS A 10 -0.18 8.67 -10.10
C HIS A 10 -0.18 8.49 -8.58
N PHE A 11 0.78 9.09 -7.87
CA PHE A 11 0.85 9.02 -6.41
C PHE A 11 -0.31 9.78 -5.75
N VAL A 12 -1.10 9.07 -4.95
CA VAL A 12 -2.19 9.64 -4.13
C VAL A 12 -1.78 9.81 -2.68
N TYR A 13 -0.75 9.08 -2.24
CA TYR A 13 -0.19 9.20 -0.90
C TYR A 13 1.28 8.82 -0.91
N VAL A 14 2.10 9.63 -0.22
CA VAL A 14 3.53 9.36 -0.04
C VAL A 14 3.90 9.60 1.42
N LEU A 15 4.53 8.59 2.03
CA LEU A 15 5.08 8.67 3.38
C LEU A 15 6.61 8.63 3.32
N PRO A 16 7.28 9.81 3.30
CA PRO A 16 8.73 9.90 3.41
C PRO A 16 9.18 9.74 4.87
N GLY A 17 10.47 9.46 5.09
CA GLY A 17 11.10 9.60 6.41
C GLY A 17 11.34 8.32 7.22
N TRP A 18 11.12 7.14 6.66
CA TRP A 18 11.55 5.89 7.30
C TRP A 18 13.02 5.58 6.96
N LYS A 19 13.89 5.65 7.97
CA LYS A 19 15.33 5.32 7.88
C LYS A 19 15.52 3.87 8.38
N GLY A 20 16.10 2.99 7.55
CA GLY A 20 16.55 1.64 7.96
C GLY A 20 15.60 0.47 7.66
N PHE A 21 15.93 -0.70 8.22
CA PHE A 21 15.27 -2.02 8.08
C PHE A 21 13.92 -2.13 8.83
N VAL A 22 13.06 -1.13 8.71
CA VAL A 22 11.73 -1.23 9.29
C VAL A 22 10.88 -2.11 8.39
N ALA A 23 10.29 -3.16 8.97
CA ALA A 23 9.44 -4.07 8.22
C ALA A 23 8.27 -3.31 7.60
N ASP A 24 7.97 -3.63 6.35
CA ASP A 24 6.96 -2.99 5.53
C ASP A 24 5.60 -2.85 6.23
N GLY A 25 5.16 -3.88 6.96
CA GLY A 25 3.91 -3.85 7.74
C GLY A 25 3.87 -2.76 8.82
N TRP A 26 5.00 -2.39 9.43
CA TRP A 26 5.05 -1.29 10.40
C TRP A 26 4.87 0.07 9.72
N ILE A 27 5.45 0.25 8.55
CA ILE A 27 5.32 1.49 7.76
C ILE A 27 3.87 1.68 7.32
N LEU A 28 3.21 0.61 6.87
CA LEU A 28 1.78 0.64 6.52
C LEU A 28 0.91 0.97 7.75
N ARG A 29 1.18 0.35 8.90
CA ARG A 29 0.44 0.63 10.13
C ARG A 29 0.57 2.09 10.59
N ASP A 30 1.78 2.65 10.50
CA ASP A 30 2.00 4.07 10.79
C ASP A 30 1.24 4.96 9.80
N ALA A 31 1.28 4.63 8.51
CA ALA A 31 0.56 5.36 7.48
C ALA A 31 -0.93 5.46 7.77
N ILE A 32 -1.56 4.38 8.25
CA ILE A 32 -2.99 4.35 8.57
C ILE A 32 -3.30 5.07 9.90
N SER A 33 -2.42 4.97 10.89
CA SER A 33 -2.67 5.49 12.24
C SER A 33 -2.51 7.02 12.35
N ARG A 34 -1.93 7.67 11.33
CA ARG A 34 -1.72 9.12 11.30
C ARG A 34 -3.03 9.90 11.12
N ARG A 35 -3.13 11.08 11.76
CA ARG A 35 -4.31 11.97 11.69
C ARG A 35 -4.70 12.37 10.26
N HIS A 36 -3.71 12.56 9.38
CA HIS A 36 -3.86 12.79 7.94
C HIS A 36 -3.24 11.64 7.14
N GLY A 37 -3.36 10.43 7.70
CA GLY A 37 -2.79 9.22 7.15
C GLY A 37 -3.51 8.69 5.92
N LEU A 38 -3.03 7.55 5.44
CA LEU A 38 -3.63 6.79 4.36
C LEU A 38 -5.06 6.37 4.76
N LYS A 39 -6.04 6.79 3.96
CA LYS A 39 -7.46 6.42 4.14
C LYS A 39 -7.93 5.61 2.96
N VAL A 40 -8.59 4.50 3.24
CA VAL A 40 -9.25 3.69 2.22
C VAL A 40 -10.69 4.18 2.08
N PRO A 41 -11.15 4.55 0.88
CA PRO A 41 -12.55 4.89 0.66
C PRO A 41 -13.47 3.73 1.04
N HIS A 42 -14.66 4.05 1.57
CA HIS A 42 -15.65 3.04 1.93
C HIS A 42 -16.04 2.19 0.71
N GLY A 43 -16.01 0.87 0.85
CA GLY A 43 -16.31 -0.07 -0.23
C GLY A 43 -15.16 -0.31 -1.21
N CYS A 44 -13.97 0.25 -0.96
CA CYS A 44 -12.78 0.01 -1.76
C CYS A 44 -11.71 -0.75 -0.98
N TYR A 45 -10.80 -1.39 -1.71
CA TYR A 45 -9.61 -2.06 -1.17
C TYR A 45 -8.37 -1.53 -1.90
N TYR A 46 -7.26 -1.39 -1.18
CA TYR A 46 -5.97 -1.18 -1.82
C TYR A 46 -5.30 -2.52 -2.11
N LEU A 47 -4.79 -2.67 -3.32
CA LEU A 47 -3.88 -3.76 -3.66
C LEU A 47 -2.50 -3.43 -3.07
N ILE A 48 -1.93 -4.36 -2.31
CA ILE A 48 -0.61 -4.22 -1.70
C ILE A 48 0.37 -5.24 -2.28
N ASP A 49 1.64 -4.86 -2.28
CA ASP A 49 2.74 -5.69 -2.75
C ASP A 49 2.85 -7.00 -1.94
N ALA A 50 3.39 -8.05 -2.57
CA ALA A 50 3.52 -9.40 -2.01
C ALA A 50 4.36 -9.49 -0.72
N GLY A 51 5.11 -8.43 -0.39
CA GLY A 51 5.84 -8.27 0.87
C GLY A 51 4.96 -7.93 2.08
N TYR A 52 3.71 -7.53 1.85
CA TYR A 52 2.75 -7.18 2.91
C TYR A 52 1.79 -8.33 3.22
N THR A 53 1.22 -8.32 4.43
CA THR A 53 0.17 -9.25 4.85
C THR A 53 -1.22 -8.70 4.54
N ASN A 54 -2.14 -9.58 4.15
CA ASN A 54 -3.57 -9.25 4.03
C ASN A 54 -4.11 -8.64 5.31
N CYS A 55 -4.90 -7.57 5.19
CA CYS A 55 -5.67 -7.00 6.29
C CYS A 55 -6.99 -6.40 5.77
N GLU A 56 -7.86 -5.97 6.68
CA GLU A 56 -9.29 -5.73 6.44
C GLU A 56 -9.62 -4.82 5.23
N VAL A 57 -8.72 -3.91 4.85
CA VAL A 57 -8.88 -2.99 3.72
C VAL A 57 -7.70 -3.04 2.71
N PHE A 58 -6.78 -4.00 2.88
CA PHE A 58 -5.61 -4.19 2.02
C PHE A 58 -5.47 -5.64 1.57
N LEU A 59 -5.47 -5.85 0.27
CA LEU A 59 -5.40 -7.16 -0.35
C LEU A 59 -4.03 -7.37 -1.00
N VAL A 60 -3.33 -8.41 -0.58
CA VAL A 60 -2.07 -8.82 -1.19
C VAL A 60 -2.35 -9.33 -2.60
N SER A 61 -1.51 -8.92 -3.54
CA SER A 61 -1.52 -9.45 -4.90
C SER A 61 -1.43 -10.98 -4.88
N PHE A 62 -2.25 -11.67 -5.67
CA PHE A 62 -2.22 -13.13 -5.73
C PHE A 62 -0.84 -13.63 -6.18
N LYS A 63 -0.20 -14.45 -5.34
CA LYS A 63 1.11 -15.02 -5.66
C LYS A 63 0.98 -15.97 -6.84
N GLY A 64 1.60 -15.63 -7.96
CA GLY A 64 1.60 -16.43 -9.19
C GLY A 64 0.83 -15.80 -10.36
N GLN A 65 0.18 -14.66 -10.15
CA GLN A 65 -0.37 -13.85 -11.25
C GLN A 65 0.44 -12.58 -11.37
N ILE A 66 1.13 -12.43 -12.50
CA ILE A 66 1.85 -11.20 -12.79
C ILE A 66 0.83 -10.22 -13.34
N TYR A 67 0.46 -9.24 -12.53
CA TYR A 67 -0.35 -8.09 -12.96
C TYR A 67 0.55 -7.15 -13.77
N HIS A 68 1.08 -7.64 -14.89
CA HIS A 68 1.46 -6.73 -15.95
C HIS A 68 0.14 -6.29 -16.58
N LEU A 69 -0.24 -5.02 -16.36
CA LEU A 69 -1.22 -4.40 -17.24
C LEU A 69 -0.69 -4.63 -18.66
N ASN A 70 -1.40 -5.45 -19.44
CA ASN A 70 -1.22 -5.45 -20.88
C ASN A 70 -1.61 -4.04 -21.32
N GLU A 71 -0.61 -3.27 -21.71
CA GLU A 71 -0.78 -2.04 -22.49
C GLU A 71 -1.46 -2.36 -23.83
#